data_AF-A0A5D2QGF8-F1
#
_entry.id   AF-A0A5D2QGF8-F1
#
_cell.length_a   1.000
_cell.length_b   1.000
_cell.length_c   1.000
_cell.angle_alpha   90.00
_cell.angle_beta   90.00
_cell.angle_gamma   90.00
#
_symmetry.space_group_name_H-M   'P 1'
#
loop_
_entity.id
_entity.type
_entity.pdbx_description
1 polymer ?
#
loop_
_entity_poly.entity_id
_entity_poly.type
_entity_poly.pdbx_seq_one_letter_code
_entity_poly.pdbx_strand_id
1 'polypeptide(L)'
;MELEQMYWSHWYLQLPRKLASAFHKQGIPSGYWLRALTTVSPACVEYLEEVIGLLWTGECAVFSFKTGGVSRLPMEGSLNVSLKPLECDVFTVSPIKVYCEGIEFAAIRLMNMYNSGGALECVEDSTATDSSGCSKYIMHVKGRGAGCFGAYSNCKPISCSINLKDEDFNFNDQLNLLTITIPPRHNSSWDIAICY
;
A
#
# COMPACT_ATOMS: atom_id res chain seq x y z
N MET A 1 11.16 10.68 23.20
CA MET A 1 10.30 9.52 22.93
C MET A 1 8.85 9.85 23.33
N GLU A 2 8.34 11.00 22.88
CA GLU A 2 6.98 11.46 23.22
C GLU A 2 6.41 12.48 22.21
N LEU A 3 7.05 12.67 21.05
CA LEU A 3 6.57 13.56 19.98
C LEU A 3 5.91 12.81 18.81
N GLU A 4 6.16 11.50 18.65
CA GLU A 4 5.60 10.70 17.56
C GLU A 4 4.16 10.23 17.79
N GLN A 5 3.66 10.20 19.02
CA GLN A 5 2.27 9.76 19.28
C GLN A 5 1.22 10.85 19.04
N MET A 6 1.62 12.12 18.94
CA MET A 6 0.68 13.23 18.79
C MET A 6 0.25 13.48 17.34
N TYR A 7 1.04 13.04 16.35
CA TYR A 7 0.80 13.32 14.92
C TYR A 7 -0.22 12.38 14.23
N TRP A 8 -0.64 11.29 14.86
CA TRP A 8 -1.52 10.29 14.21
C TRP A 8 -3.02 10.44 14.48
N SER A 9 -3.44 11.51 15.14
CA SER A 9 -4.83 11.69 15.61
C SER A 9 -5.75 12.48 14.66
N HIS A 10 -5.28 12.93 13.50
CA HIS A 10 -6.09 13.72 12.56
C HIS A 10 -5.93 13.25 11.12
N TRP A 11 -6.62 12.16 10.76
CA TRP A 11 -6.90 11.85 9.34
C TRP A 11 -8.40 11.54 9.17
N TYR A 12 -9.20 12.60 9.24
CA TYR A 12 -10.43 12.67 8.46
C TYR A 12 -10.08 13.42 7.18
N LEU A 13 -10.04 12.72 6.04
CA LEU A 13 -10.15 13.37 4.74
C LEU A 13 -11.60 13.85 4.59
N GLN A 14 -11.90 15.00 5.21
CA GLN A 14 -12.78 15.97 4.58
C GLN A 14 -12.12 16.33 3.26
N LEU A 15 -12.80 16.00 2.16
CA LEU A 15 -12.54 16.56 0.84
C LEU A 15 -12.14 18.04 0.98
N PRO A 16 -10.97 18.46 0.48
CA PRO A 16 -10.62 19.87 0.43
C PRO A 16 -11.74 20.65 -0.26
N ARG A 17 -12.19 21.75 0.35
CA ARG A 17 -13.20 22.69 -0.19
C ARG A 17 -12.70 23.45 -1.44
N LYS A 18 -12.03 22.79 -2.38
CA LYS A 18 -11.56 23.35 -3.66
C LYS A 18 -11.97 22.54 -4.90
N LEU A 19 -12.97 21.65 -4.79
CA LEU A 19 -13.65 21.02 -5.93
C LEU A 19 -15.12 21.42 -5.99
N ALA A 20 -15.38 22.73 -6.01
CA ALA A 20 -16.70 23.30 -6.26
C ALA A 20 -16.67 24.19 -7.52
N SER A 21 -16.15 23.67 -8.63
CA SER A 21 -16.40 24.31 -9.93
C SER A 21 -16.29 23.29 -11.08
N ALA A 22 -17.39 22.59 -11.36
CA ALA A 22 -17.83 22.19 -12.71
C ALA A 22 -19.04 21.25 -12.63
N PHE A 23 -20.14 21.69 -12.01
CA PHE A 23 -21.44 21.06 -12.24
C PHE A 23 -22.27 22.02 -13.10
N HIS A 24 -22.06 21.97 -14.42
CA HIS A 24 -22.96 22.61 -15.37
C HIS A 24 -24.17 21.68 -15.54
N LYS A 25 -25.31 22.04 -14.94
CA LYS A 25 -26.58 21.36 -15.23
C LYS A 25 -27.04 21.80 -16.63
N GLN A 26 -26.68 21.04 -17.66
CA GLN A 26 -27.40 21.06 -18.93
C GLN A 26 -28.03 19.69 -19.17
N GLY A 27 -29.29 19.72 -19.64
CA GLY A 27 -30.28 18.65 -19.56
C GLY A 27 -29.76 17.27 -19.93
N ILE A 28 -29.78 16.38 -18.94
CA ILE A 28 -29.47 14.96 -19.13
C ILE A 28 -30.79 14.22 -19.35
N PRO A 29 -30.97 13.49 -20.46
CA PRO A 29 -32.17 12.69 -20.69
C PRO A 29 -32.34 11.63 -19.59
N SER A 30 -33.58 11.28 -19.25
CA SER A 30 -33.85 10.22 -18.26
C SER A 30 -33.25 8.89 -18.73
N GLY A 31 -32.23 8.38 -18.04
CA GLY A 31 -31.55 7.12 -18.37
C GLY A 31 -30.02 7.18 -18.30
N TYR A 32 -29.41 8.36 -18.24
CA TYR A 32 -27.96 8.51 -18.13
C TYR A 32 -27.54 8.79 -16.69
N TRP A 33 -26.74 7.90 -16.11
CA TRP A 33 -26.14 8.11 -14.79
C TRP A 33 -24.95 9.06 -14.91
N LEU A 34 -24.97 10.16 -14.15
CA LEU A 34 -23.81 11.02 -13.95
C LEU A 34 -22.66 10.21 -13.35
N ARG A 35 -21.47 10.30 -13.94
CA ARG A 35 -20.24 9.75 -13.37
C ARG A 35 -19.31 10.89 -13.00
N ALA A 36 -18.71 10.82 -11.82
CA ALA A 36 -17.58 11.67 -11.48
C ALA A 36 -16.34 11.09 -12.18
N LEU A 37 -15.64 11.93 -12.96
CA LEU A 37 -14.34 11.62 -13.52
C LEU A 37 -13.31 12.43 -12.74
N THR A 38 -12.31 11.76 -12.20
CA THR A 38 -11.24 12.37 -11.42
C THR A 38 -9.94 11.61 -11.64
N THR A 39 -8.86 12.09 -11.05
CA THR A 39 -7.56 11.43 -11.09
C THR A 39 -7.03 11.24 -9.69
N VAL A 40 -6.22 10.19 -9.52
CA VAL A 40 -5.46 9.92 -8.31
C VAL A 40 -3.99 9.94 -8.68
N SER A 41 -3.19 10.71 -7.94
CA SER A 41 -1.75 10.86 -8.18
C SER A 41 -0.99 10.71 -6.87
N PRO A 42 0.24 10.15 -6.89
CA PRO A 42 1.12 10.18 -5.71
C PRO A 42 1.36 11.60 -5.18
N ALA A 43 1.43 12.60 -6.06
CA ALA A 43 1.59 14.00 -5.69
C ALA A 43 0.42 14.59 -4.88
N CYS A 44 -0.72 13.89 -4.76
CA CYS A 44 -1.85 14.32 -3.93
C CYS A 44 -1.70 13.91 -2.46
N VAL A 45 -0.68 13.11 -2.11
CA VAL A 45 -0.44 12.64 -0.73
C VAL A 45 0.43 13.64 0.00
N GLU A 46 -0.14 14.29 1.00
CA GLU A 46 0.60 15.20 1.88
C GLU A 46 1.68 14.43 2.65
N TYR A 47 2.86 15.05 2.83
CA TYR A 47 3.99 14.49 3.58
C TYR A 47 4.57 13.19 3.00
N LEU A 48 4.31 12.90 1.72
CA LEU A 48 4.95 11.76 1.06
C LEU A 48 6.48 11.90 1.10
N GLU A 49 6.98 13.13 0.99
CA GLU A 49 8.39 13.48 1.10
C GLU A 49 9.05 13.10 2.43
N GLU A 50 8.29 12.90 3.51
CA GLU A 50 8.83 12.48 4.81
C GLU A 50 9.05 10.96 4.88
N VAL A 51 8.35 10.20 4.04
CA VAL A 51 8.41 8.73 4.01
C VAL A 51 9.18 8.17 2.81
N ILE A 52 9.43 9.00 1.78
CA ILE A 52 10.42 8.70 0.74
C ILE A 52 11.80 8.68 1.39
N GLY A 53 12.49 7.56 1.23
CA GLY A 53 13.85 7.38 1.73
C GLY A 53 14.85 7.42 0.57
N LEU A 54 16.14 7.35 0.89
CA LEU A 54 17.22 7.27 -0.11
C LEU A 54 17.07 6.09 -1.09
N LEU A 55 16.34 5.05 -0.68
CA LEU A 55 16.08 3.85 -1.47
C LEU A 55 14.90 4.00 -2.45
N TRP A 56 14.20 5.13 -2.46
CA TRP A 56 13.01 5.33 -3.29
C TRP A 56 13.35 5.38 -4.78
N THR A 57 12.55 4.70 -5.61
CA THR A 57 12.74 4.64 -7.07
C THR A 57 12.25 5.89 -7.81
N GLY A 58 11.56 6.82 -7.14
CA GLY A 58 10.80 7.89 -7.77
C GLY A 58 9.36 7.48 -8.13
N GLU A 59 8.97 6.25 -7.84
CA GLU A 59 7.65 5.70 -8.19
C GLU A 59 6.91 5.16 -6.95
N CYS A 60 5.60 5.08 -7.05
CA CYS A 60 4.71 4.58 -6.01
C CYS A 60 3.86 3.43 -6.52
N ALA A 61 3.58 2.49 -5.64
CA ALA A 61 2.50 1.53 -5.79
C ALA A 61 1.20 2.20 -5.33
N VAL A 62 0.22 2.28 -6.23
CA VAL A 62 -1.11 2.84 -5.97
C VAL A 62 -2.12 1.70 -5.98
N PHE A 63 -2.55 1.28 -4.79
CA PHE A 63 -3.51 0.21 -4.59
C PHE A 63 -4.93 0.77 -4.51
N SER A 64 -5.86 0.18 -5.28
CA SER A 64 -7.29 0.49 -5.23
C SER A 64 -8.02 -0.55 -4.37
N PHE A 65 -8.63 -0.11 -3.27
CA PHE A 65 -9.41 -0.98 -2.39
C PHE A 65 -10.56 -1.66 -3.14
N LYS A 66 -11.26 -0.91 -4.00
CA LYS A 66 -12.43 -1.40 -4.72
C LYS A 66 -12.10 -2.46 -5.76
N THR A 67 -10.98 -2.32 -6.46
CA THR A 67 -10.58 -3.27 -7.51
C THR A 67 -9.67 -4.40 -6.99
N GLY A 68 -9.00 -4.19 -5.86
CA GLY A 68 -7.95 -5.07 -5.38
C GLY A 68 -6.67 -5.02 -6.22
N GLY A 69 -6.56 -4.07 -7.16
CA GLY A 69 -5.43 -3.93 -8.08
C GLY A 69 -4.39 -2.92 -7.61
N VAL A 70 -3.16 -3.09 -8.10
CA VAL A 70 -2.03 -2.17 -7.88
C VAL A 70 -1.60 -1.59 -9.22
N SER A 71 -1.35 -0.29 -9.26
CA SER A 71 -0.72 0.40 -10.39
C SER A 71 0.60 1.03 -9.94
N ARG A 72 1.65 0.89 -10.75
CA ARG A 72 2.90 1.61 -10.54
C ARG A 72 2.82 2.97 -11.24
N LEU A 73 3.09 4.05 -10.51
CA LEU A 73 3.04 5.41 -11.05
C LEU A 73 4.27 6.22 -10.60
N PRO A 74 4.87 7.02 -11.49
CA PRO A 74 5.83 8.05 -11.08
C PRO A 74 5.14 9.13 -10.25
N MET A 75 5.92 9.94 -9.54
CA MET A 75 5.43 11.03 -8.68
C MET A 75 4.43 11.95 -9.39
N GLU A 76 4.74 12.34 -10.63
CA GLU A 76 3.91 13.22 -11.48
C GLU A 76 2.84 12.45 -12.28
N GLY A 77 2.80 11.11 -12.14
CA GLY A 77 1.84 10.24 -12.79
C GLY A 77 0.45 10.35 -12.17
N SER A 78 -0.58 9.93 -12.91
CA SER A 78 -1.94 9.86 -12.39
C SER A 78 -2.75 8.71 -13.00
N LEU A 79 -3.70 8.20 -12.21
CA LEU A 79 -4.67 7.20 -12.62
C LEU A 79 -6.04 7.85 -12.81
N ASN A 80 -6.68 7.60 -13.95
CA ASN A 80 -8.06 8.02 -14.19
C ASN A 80 -9.03 7.16 -13.39
N VAL A 81 -9.94 7.82 -12.66
CA VAL A 81 -10.96 7.18 -11.82
C VAL A 81 -12.35 7.64 -12.26
N SER A 82 -13.26 6.68 -12.38
CA SER A 82 -14.66 6.93 -12.71
C SER A 82 -15.56 6.31 -11.65
N LEU A 83 -16.33 7.16 -10.96
CA LEU A 83 -17.24 6.75 -9.89
C LEU A 83 -18.70 7.03 -10.29
N LYS A 84 -19.59 6.07 -10.06
CA LYS A 84 -21.04 6.26 -10.18
C LYS A 84 -21.59 7.04 -8.98
N PRO A 85 -22.85 7.49 -9.01
CA PRO A 85 -23.48 8.12 -7.86
C PRO A 85 -23.45 7.17 -6.64
N LEU A 86 -23.06 7.71 -5.48
CA LEU A 86 -22.89 6.98 -4.22
C LEU A 86 -21.75 5.93 -4.20
N GLU A 87 -20.89 5.93 -5.21
CA GLU A 87 -19.71 5.07 -5.27
C GLU A 87 -18.48 5.77 -4.65
N CYS A 88 -17.69 5.04 -3.88
CA CYS A 88 -16.40 5.49 -3.38
C CYS A 88 -15.32 4.42 -3.61
N ASP A 89 -14.08 4.86 -3.70
CA ASP A 89 -12.89 4.01 -3.68
C ASP A 89 -11.84 4.66 -2.78
N VAL A 90 -11.01 3.83 -2.17
CA VAL A 90 -9.92 4.24 -1.30
C VAL A 90 -8.63 3.78 -1.91
N PHE A 91 -7.71 4.73 -2.10
CA PHE A 91 -6.41 4.46 -2.70
C PHE A 91 -5.33 4.52 -1.63
N THR A 92 -4.47 3.50 -1.59
CA THR A 92 -3.24 3.54 -0.80
C THR A 92 -2.07 3.81 -1.73
N VAL A 93 -1.27 4.82 -1.40
CA VAL A 93 -0.06 5.18 -2.13
C VAL A 93 1.13 4.83 -1.26
N SER A 94 1.98 3.93 -1.76
CA SER A 94 3.17 3.46 -1.05
C SER A 94 4.42 3.67 -1.92
N PRO A 95 5.44 4.40 -1.44
CA PRO A 95 6.70 4.55 -2.15
C PRO A 95 7.35 3.20 -2.44
N ILE A 96 7.77 2.98 -3.70
CA ILE A 96 8.52 1.79 -4.09
C ILE A 96 9.99 2.02 -3.77
N LYS A 97 10.55 1.20 -2.90
CA LYS A 97 11.96 1.28 -2.50
C LYS A 97 12.71 0.10 -3.09
N VAL A 98 13.93 0.34 -3.57
CA VAL A 98 14.86 -0.71 -3.98
C VAL A 98 15.64 -1.16 -2.77
N TYR A 99 15.64 -2.46 -2.57
CA TYR A 99 16.47 -3.12 -1.58
C TYR A 99 17.29 -4.23 -2.23
N CYS A 100 18.34 -4.68 -1.53
CA CYS A 100 19.30 -5.69 -2.03
C CYS A 100 19.66 -5.49 -3.51
N GLU A 101 19.99 -6.57 -4.22
CA GLU A 101 20.34 -6.61 -5.64
C GLU A 101 19.13 -6.36 -6.58
N GLY A 102 18.28 -5.38 -6.28
CA GLY A 102 17.20 -4.93 -7.18
C GLY A 102 15.80 -5.41 -6.82
N ILE A 103 15.56 -5.82 -5.57
CA ILE A 103 14.20 -6.13 -5.08
C ILE A 103 13.48 -4.81 -4.83
N GLU A 104 12.43 -4.57 -5.58
CA GLU A 104 11.60 -3.38 -5.41
C GLU A 104 10.38 -3.74 -4.58
N PHE A 105 10.18 -3.03 -3.48
CA PHE A 105 9.15 -3.37 -2.51
C PHE A 105 8.41 -2.12 -2.01
N ALA A 106 7.09 -2.24 -1.82
CA ALA A 106 6.27 -1.23 -1.17
C ALA A 106 5.15 -1.88 -0.34
N ALA A 107 5.13 -1.65 0.97
CA ALA A 107 4.05 -2.15 1.81
C ALA A 107 2.73 -1.38 1.55
N ILE A 108 1.70 -2.07 1.09
CA ILE A 108 0.32 -1.55 0.92
C ILE A 108 -0.43 -1.59 2.27
N ARG A 109 0.07 -2.37 3.23
CA ARG A 109 -0.46 -2.55 4.60
C ARG A 109 -1.68 -3.48 4.61
N LEU A 110 -2.55 -3.38 5.62
CA LEU A 110 -3.74 -4.21 5.75
C LEU A 110 -4.80 -3.78 4.72
N MET A 111 -4.93 -4.54 3.63
CA MET A 111 -5.75 -4.22 2.46
C MET A 111 -7.25 -4.21 2.74
N ASN A 112 -7.70 -4.93 3.77
CA ASN A 112 -9.12 -5.00 4.16
C ASN A 112 -9.49 -4.01 5.28
N MET A 113 -8.59 -3.07 5.62
CA MET A 113 -8.82 -2.07 6.67
C MET A 113 -8.63 -0.65 6.13
N TYR A 114 -9.70 0.15 6.15
CA TYR A 114 -9.65 1.56 5.72
C TYR A 114 -8.70 2.43 6.55
N ASN A 115 -8.49 2.09 7.82
CA ASN A 115 -7.58 2.78 8.74
C ASN A 115 -6.29 1.98 8.98
N SER A 116 -5.76 1.35 7.93
CA SER A 116 -4.51 0.57 8.02
C SER A 116 -3.26 1.43 8.18
N GLY A 117 -3.38 2.76 8.14
CA GLY A 117 -2.28 3.71 8.34
C GLY A 117 -1.49 3.45 9.62
N GLY A 118 -2.16 3.15 10.74
CA GLY A 118 -1.49 2.84 12.01
C GLY A 118 -1.07 1.37 12.19
N ALA A 119 -1.31 0.51 11.19
CA ALA A 119 -1.04 -0.92 11.29
C ALA A 119 0.41 -1.28 10.94
N LEU A 120 1.10 -0.47 10.13
CA LEU A 120 2.50 -0.69 9.77
C LEU A 120 3.40 0.10 10.72
N GLU A 121 4.31 -0.58 11.41
CA GLU A 121 5.27 0.04 12.33
C GLU A 121 6.60 0.32 11.63
N CYS A 122 7.19 -0.69 10.97
CA CYS A 122 8.43 -0.51 10.23
C CYS A 122 8.59 -1.55 9.10
N VAL A 123 9.49 -1.22 8.18
CA VAL A 123 10.01 -2.14 7.17
C VAL A 123 11.53 -2.10 7.28
N GLU A 124 12.13 -3.25 7.55
CA GLU A 124 13.56 -3.45 7.75
C GLU A 124 14.02 -4.60 6.87
N ASP A 125 15.32 -4.68 6.62
CA ASP A 125 15.88 -5.77 5.85
C ASP A 125 17.10 -6.40 6.49
N SER A 126 17.31 -7.67 6.17
CA SER A 126 18.46 -8.44 6.62
C SER A 126 18.88 -9.47 5.57
N THR A 127 20.12 -9.94 5.69
CA THR A 127 20.65 -11.02 4.85
C THR A 127 21.00 -12.20 5.74
N ALA A 128 20.57 -13.39 5.35
CA ALA A 128 20.90 -14.64 6.03
C ALA A 128 21.71 -15.54 5.08
N THR A 129 22.91 -15.93 5.47
CA THR A 129 23.72 -16.88 4.70
C THR A 129 23.62 -18.25 5.34
N ASP A 130 23.25 -19.26 4.55
CA ASP A 130 23.20 -20.63 5.04
C ASP A 130 24.59 -21.29 5.09
N SER A 131 24.66 -22.49 5.67
CA SER A 131 25.91 -23.26 5.75
C SER A 131 26.48 -23.68 4.40
N SER A 132 25.71 -23.56 3.32
CA SER A 132 26.15 -23.82 1.94
C SER A 132 26.70 -22.58 1.24
N GLY A 133 26.66 -21.41 1.89
CA GLY A 133 27.11 -20.14 1.34
C GLY A 133 26.06 -19.43 0.48
N CYS A 134 24.81 -19.91 0.45
CA CYS A 134 23.72 -19.24 -0.25
C CYS A 134 23.17 -18.12 0.63
N SER A 135 23.26 -16.88 0.14
CA SER A 135 22.70 -15.70 0.81
C SER A 135 21.24 -15.53 0.40
N LYS A 136 20.36 -15.50 1.39
CA LYS A 136 18.95 -15.18 1.27
C LYS A 136 18.69 -13.78 1.77
N TYR A 137 17.83 -13.06 1.07
CA TYR A 137 17.46 -11.71 1.45
C TYR A 137 16.10 -11.73 2.13
N ILE A 138 15.98 -11.09 3.29
CA ILE A 138 14.78 -11.14 4.12
C ILE A 138 14.29 -9.73 4.39
N MET A 139 13.08 -9.45 3.92
CA MET A 139 12.33 -8.25 4.25
C MET A 139 11.49 -8.52 5.51
N HIS A 140 11.72 -7.73 6.56
CA HIS A 140 10.93 -7.74 7.78
C HIS A 140 9.91 -6.61 7.77
N VAL A 141 8.64 -6.95 7.87
CA VAL A 141 7.55 -5.98 7.96
C VAL A 141 6.88 -6.15 9.32
N LYS A 142 7.04 -5.16 10.19
CA LYS A 142 6.46 -5.18 11.53
C LYS A 142 5.21 -4.33 11.57
N GLY A 143 4.22 -4.81 12.30
CA GLY A 143 2.93 -4.15 12.37
C GLY A 143 2.02 -4.68 13.44
N ARG A 144 0.78 -4.16 13.44
CA ARG A 144 -0.29 -4.56 14.35
C ARG A 144 -1.59 -4.85 13.62
N GLY A 145 -2.44 -5.63 14.27
CA GLY A 145 -3.77 -5.99 13.79
C GLY A 145 -3.81 -7.38 13.14
N ALA A 146 -4.91 -7.66 12.44
CA ALA A 146 -5.12 -8.89 11.71
C ALA A 146 -5.90 -8.58 10.42
N GLY A 147 -5.79 -9.47 9.43
CA GLY A 147 -6.40 -9.24 8.11
C GLY A 147 -5.48 -9.65 6.97
N CYS A 148 -5.68 -9.07 5.79
CA CYS A 148 -4.87 -9.36 4.62
C CYS A 148 -3.79 -8.28 4.47
N PHE A 149 -2.53 -8.64 4.68
CA PHE A 149 -1.41 -7.75 4.38
C PHE A 149 -1.10 -7.81 2.89
N GLY A 150 -0.95 -6.63 2.28
CA GLY A 150 -0.54 -6.48 0.89
C GLY A 150 0.80 -5.76 0.76
N ALA A 151 1.56 -6.13 -0.26
CA ALA A 151 2.73 -5.40 -0.70
C ALA A 151 2.90 -5.48 -2.22
N TYR A 152 3.40 -4.39 -2.81
CA TYR A 152 4.02 -4.47 -4.12
C TYR A 152 5.37 -5.17 -3.98
N SER A 153 5.64 -6.14 -4.87
CA SER A 153 6.97 -6.71 -5.06
C SER A 153 7.20 -7.00 -6.54
N ASN A 154 8.36 -6.59 -7.08
CA ASN A 154 8.71 -6.83 -8.48
C ASN A 154 9.02 -8.29 -8.82
N CYS A 155 9.20 -9.14 -7.81
CA CYS A 155 9.44 -10.57 -7.99
C CYS A 155 8.72 -11.39 -6.93
N LYS A 156 8.50 -12.67 -7.26
CA LYS A 156 7.85 -13.61 -6.35
C LYS A 156 8.81 -14.01 -5.21
N PRO A 157 8.40 -13.89 -3.93
CA PRO A 157 9.18 -14.42 -2.81
C PRO A 157 9.35 -15.95 -2.87
N ILE A 158 10.40 -16.46 -2.23
CA ILE A 158 10.60 -17.90 -2.02
C ILE A 158 9.67 -18.42 -0.92
N SER A 159 9.57 -17.70 0.19
CA SER A 159 8.76 -18.09 1.34
C SER A 159 8.38 -16.88 2.19
N CYS A 160 7.33 -17.04 3.00
CA CYS A 160 6.89 -16.04 3.98
C CYS A 160 6.67 -16.71 5.34
N SER A 161 6.93 -15.97 6.41
CA SER A 161 6.58 -16.40 7.77
C SER A 161 6.02 -15.22 8.56
N ILE A 162 5.17 -15.53 9.56
CA ILE A 162 4.65 -14.55 10.51
C ILE A 162 5.13 -14.97 11.90
N ASN A 163 5.91 -14.11 12.57
CA ASN A 163 6.50 -14.39 13.88
C ASN A 163 7.25 -15.73 13.90
N LEU A 164 8.11 -15.95 12.89
CA LEU A 164 8.93 -17.16 12.70
C LEU A 164 8.14 -18.45 12.39
N LYS A 165 6.83 -18.36 12.19
CA LYS A 165 6.00 -19.48 11.76
C LYS A 165 5.74 -19.36 10.27
N ASP A 166 6.10 -20.38 9.50
CA ASP A 166 5.82 -20.44 8.07
C ASP A 166 4.31 -20.31 7.81
N GLU A 167 3.96 -19.46 6.85
CA GLU A 167 2.58 -19.21 6.45
C GLU A 167 2.52 -19.10 4.92
N ASP A 168 1.41 -19.54 4.35
CA ASP A 168 1.19 -19.45 2.91
C ASP A 168 1.03 -17.98 2.46
N PHE A 169 1.46 -17.71 1.24
CA PHE A 169 1.28 -16.42 0.58
C PHE A 169 0.73 -16.59 -0.83
N ASN A 170 0.12 -15.54 -1.36
CA ASN A 170 -0.28 -15.46 -2.76
C ASN A 170 0.47 -14.31 -3.43
N PHE A 171 1.04 -14.59 -4.61
CA PHE A 171 1.68 -13.59 -5.45
C PHE A 171 1.00 -13.55 -6.82
N ASN A 172 0.53 -12.36 -7.21
CA ASN A 172 -0.01 -12.11 -8.53
C ASN A 172 1.07 -11.44 -9.40
N ASP A 173 1.69 -12.22 -10.29
CA ASP A 173 2.76 -11.77 -11.19
C ASP A 173 2.32 -10.64 -12.14
N GLN A 174 1.03 -10.54 -12.48
CA GLN A 174 0.52 -9.50 -13.39
C GLN A 174 0.38 -8.15 -12.70
N LEU A 175 0.08 -8.17 -11.40
CA LEU A 175 -0.14 -6.97 -10.58
C LEU A 175 1.06 -6.65 -9.70
N ASN A 176 2.09 -7.50 -9.67
CA ASN A 176 3.21 -7.42 -8.73
C ASN A 176 2.72 -7.32 -7.28
N LEU A 177 1.69 -8.08 -6.93
CA LEU A 177 1.00 -7.98 -5.65
C LEU A 177 1.22 -9.25 -4.83
N LEU A 178 1.95 -9.10 -3.72
CA LEU A 178 2.07 -10.08 -2.66
C LEU A 178 0.94 -9.88 -1.64
N THR A 179 0.30 -10.97 -1.23
CA THR A 179 -0.71 -10.98 -0.17
C THR A 179 -0.46 -12.11 0.83
N ILE A 180 -0.59 -11.78 2.12
CA ILE A 180 -0.37 -12.69 3.24
C ILE A 180 -1.50 -12.51 4.25
N THR A 181 -2.12 -13.61 4.68
CA THR A 181 -3.21 -13.56 5.66
C THR A 181 -2.64 -13.59 7.08
N ILE A 182 -2.88 -12.53 7.83
CA ILE A 182 -2.52 -12.42 9.25
C ILE A 182 -3.69 -12.92 10.10
N PRO A 183 -3.53 -14.04 10.84
CA PRO A 183 -4.59 -14.57 11.66
C PRO A 183 -4.85 -13.69 12.90
N PRO A 184 -6.12 -13.60 13.36
CA PRO A 184 -6.42 -12.90 14.61
C PRO A 184 -5.80 -13.64 15.80
N ARG A 185 -4.92 -12.97 16.55
CA ARG A 185 -4.28 -13.50 17.77
C ARG A 185 -4.34 -12.50 18.91
N HIS A 186 -4.30 -13.00 20.14
CA HIS A 186 -4.10 -12.17 21.34
C HIS A 186 -2.69 -11.57 21.32
N ASN A 187 -2.55 -10.27 21.64
CA ASN A 187 -1.35 -9.45 21.41
C ASN A 187 -1.01 -9.27 19.91
N SER A 188 -1.69 -8.30 19.31
CA SER A 188 -1.86 -8.11 17.87
C SER A 188 -0.63 -7.64 17.09
N SER A 189 0.59 -7.76 17.61
CA SER A 189 1.81 -7.40 16.85
C SER A 189 2.31 -8.58 16.03
N TRP A 190 2.83 -8.30 14.84
CA TRP A 190 3.38 -9.29 13.92
C TRP A 190 4.65 -8.77 13.26
N ASP A 191 5.55 -9.70 12.97
CA ASP A 191 6.71 -9.54 12.09
C ASP A 191 6.55 -10.51 10.93
N ILE A 192 6.31 -9.99 9.74
CA ILE A 192 6.27 -10.77 8.50
C ILE A 192 7.68 -10.77 7.93
N ALA A 193 8.30 -11.95 7.86
CA ALA A 193 9.54 -12.15 7.14
C ALA A 193 9.26 -12.69 5.74
N ILE A 194 9.63 -11.92 4.71
CA ILE A 194 9.47 -12.27 3.30
C ILE A 194 10.86 -12.59 2.75
N CYS A 195 11.08 -13.85 2.40
CA CYS A 195 12.37 -14.34 1.92
C CYS A 195 12.40 -14.33 0.40
N TYR A 196 13.48 -13.77 -0.16
CA TYR A 196 13.86 -13.82 -1.56
C TYR A 196 15.16 -14.59 -1.74
#